data_AF-A0A1F6G930-F1
#
_entry.id   AF-A0A1F6G930-F1
#
_cell.length_a   1.000
_cell.length_b   1.000
_cell.length_c   1.000
_cell.angle_alpha   90.00
_cell.angle_beta   90.00
_cell.angle_gamma   90.00
#
_symmetry.space_group_name_H-M   'P 1'
#
loop_
_entity.id
_entity.type
_entity.pdbx_description
1 polymer ?
#
loop_
_entity_poly.entity_id
_entity_poly.type
_entity_poly.pdbx_seq_one_letter_code
_entity_poly.pdbx_strand_id
1 'polypeptide(L)'
;MKKILISGKLHQVAFDNFAKEPEIEVDYRPDYPREELLKIIGDYDAHISRSETDVDKEFIDAATRLSVIGRAAVGIGNIDVDYATQKGILVFNTPAKNTNSAAELTLMLMLAAMRNLTKAHNSMAQNLWDRHRFNGAELLGKTVGIIGLGNVGHRVCRFLKSFDCEVLTYDPYVSSEYCEGHGAKQVDFLELVKNSDIITIHTPKNKETVNMVQDAEIAQMKDGVILINAARGGLFNEDAMCRGLESGKIGALGLDTWDVEPVKEHPLKKFDNVVMTPHIGASTSEAQFRIGDTVSKEAIKALKGEIVSTPVNLPDIKAFAAGDTPYYASLSAKLGSFTRQLASPNLDPKRIEFHYRGKINPSDWSLLKLSFLKEFLQGSMDTVVSYVNVLQIAEARGLNIVEKADKDFSAYDSAIRIEVVGERETICIGGTVFGGERQRLSYLNGFVFEVEPVGRIVALVNKDLPGVIGHVGSVLGAAGVNINQFELSRNKKGGHAMALVLVDDEVRPEVQAQIKAHTAIERLSVIEL
;
A
#
# COMPACT_ATOMS: atom_id res chain seq x y z
N MET A 1 19.16 -6.79 -13.50
CA MET A 1 19.33 -5.56 -12.71
C MET A 1 18.05 -4.75 -12.83
N LYS A 2 17.45 -4.35 -11.70
CA LYS A 2 16.21 -3.56 -11.62
C LYS A 2 16.54 -2.08 -11.74
N LYS A 3 15.79 -1.33 -12.56
CA LYS A 3 16.04 0.11 -12.77
C LYS A 3 15.01 0.98 -12.04
N ILE A 4 15.48 1.99 -11.33
CA ILE A 4 14.65 2.99 -10.64
C ILE A 4 14.85 4.36 -11.29
N LEU A 5 13.77 4.98 -11.77
CA LEU A 5 13.77 6.38 -12.16
C LEU A 5 13.35 7.24 -10.98
N ILE A 6 14.15 8.22 -10.59
CA ILE A 6 13.84 9.16 -9.52
C ILE A 6 13.68 10.55 -10.12
N SER A 7 12.43 11.02 -10.27
CA SER A 7 12.13 12.31 -10.91
C SER A 7 12.00 13.49 -9.94
N GLY A 8 12.03 13.21 -8.63
CA GLY A 8 11.94 14.25 -7.60
C GLY A 8 13.12 14.29 -6.66
N LYS A 9 13.37 15.45 -6.06
CA LYS A 9 14.52 15.65 -5.15
C LYS A 9 14.42 14.76 -3.93
N LEU A 10 15.42 13.92 -3.69
CA LEU A 10 15.54 13.07 -2.50
C LEU A 10 16.76 13.43 -1.67
N HIS A 11 16.67 13.14 -0.38
CA HIS A 11 17.80 13.26 0.55
C HIS A 11 18.86 12.19 0.26
N GLN A 12 20.14 12.52 0.51
CA GLN A 12 21.30 11.66 0.22
C GLN A 12 21.15 10.22 0.74
N VAL A 13 20.57 10.06 1.93
CA VAL A 13 20.26 8.76 2.58
C VAL A 13 19.54 7.77 1.66
N ALA A 14 18.70 8.23 0.72
CA ALA A 14 18.02 7.36 -0.22
C ALA A 14 19.02 6.67 -1.16
N PHE A 15 19.98 7.43 -1.70
CA PHE A 15 21.04 6.92 -2.57
C PHE A 15 22.01 6.03 -1.78
N ASP A 16 22.33 6.37 -0.54
CA ASP A 16 23.17 5.54 0.32
C ASP A 16 22.52 4.18 0.62
N ASN A 17 21.18 4.12 0.69
CA ASN A 17 20.44 2.88 0.82
C ASN A 17 20.43 2.08 -0.49
N PHE A 18 20.18 2.72 -1.64
CA PHE A 18 20.23 2.04 -2.94
C PHE A 18 21.63 1.53 -3.30
N ALA A 19 22.69 2.25 -2.94
CA ALA A 19 24.08 1.85 -3.22
C ALA A 19 24.50 0.54 -2.52
N LYS A 20 23.75 0.10 -1.49
CA LYS A 20 23.96 -1.20 -0.82
C LYS A 20 23.37 -2.37 -1.60
N GLU A 21 22.59 -2.11 -2.64
CA GLU A 21 21.85 -3.10 -3.41
C GLU A 21 22.45 -3.23 -4.82
N PRO A 22 23.40 -4.16 -5.06
CA PRO A 22 24.11 -4.25 -6.34
C PRO A 22 23.21 -4.64 -7.52
N GLU A 23 22.01 -5.16 -7.26
CA GLU A 23 21.03 -5.52 -8.28
C GLU A 23 20.13 -4.35 -8.71
N ILE A 24 20.28 -3.17 -8.09
CA ILE A 24 19.48 -1.98 -8.35
C ILE A 24 20.33 -0.89 -9.01
N GLU A 25 19.87 -0.41 -10.16
CA GLU A 25 20.41 0.75 -10.87
C GLU A 25 19.48 1.95 -10.64
N VAL A 26 20.04 3.08 -10.19
CA VAL A 26 19.28 4.32 -9.96
C VAL A 26 19.62 5.34 -11.04
N ASP A 27 18.59 5.85 -11.72
CA ASP A 27 18.69 7.03 -12.59
C ASP A 27 18.01 8.23 -11.91
N TYR A 28 18.82 9.21 -11.51
CA TYR A 28 18.35 10.39 -10.80
C TYR A 28 18.20 11.58 -11.74
N ARG A 29 16.95 11.99 -11.97
CA ARG A 29 16.55 13.05 -12.89
C ARG A 29 15.60 14.03 -12.18
N PRO A 30 16.05 14.74 -11.13
CA PRO A 30 15.19 15.71 -10.44
C PRO A 30 14.80 16.85 -11.39
N ASP A 31 13.58 17.35 -11.26
CA ASP A 31 13.05 18.48 -12.04
C ASP A 31 13.05 18.24 -13.58
N TYR A 32 13.18 16.97 -14.02
CA TYR A 32 13.17 16.62 -15.44
C TYR A 32 11.77 16.79 -16.02
N PRO A 33 11.61 17.38 -17.23
CA PRO A 33 10.29 17.61 -17.80
C PRO A 33 9.51 16.31 -17.99
N ARG A 34 8.22 16.31 -17.62
CA ARG A 34 7.34 15.12 -17.75
C ARG A 34 7.34 14.55 -19.18
N GLU A 35 7.32 15.41 -20.19
CA GLU A 35 7.38 15.01 -21.60
C GLU A 35 8.64 14.21 -21.95
N GLU A 36 9.77 14.47 -21.30
CA GLU A 36 11.01 13.70 -21.48
C GLU A 36 10.98 12.41 -20.65
N LEU A 37 10.37 12.42 -19.46
CA LEU A 37 10.17 11.22 -18.65
C LEU A 37 9.32 10.18 -19.39
N LEU A 38 8.26 10.60 -20.10
CA LEU A 38 7.41 9.73 -20.90
C LEU A 38 8.18 8.93 -21.97
N LYS A 39 9.28 9.49 -22.50
CA LYS A 39 10.09 8.83 -23.54
C LYS A 39 10.97 7.72 -23.00
N ILE A 40 11.31 7.77 -21.71
CA ILE A 40 12.29 6.87 -21.09
C ILE A 40 11.64 5.90 -20.09
N ILE A 41 10.47 6.22 -19.53
CA ILE A 41 9.87 5.47 -18.42
C ILE A 41 9.62 3.99 -18.73
N GLY A 42 9.45 3.63 -20.01
CA GLY A 42 9.27 2.25 -20.46
C GLY A 42 10.38 1.27 -20.04
N ASP A 43 11.59 1.77 -19.77
CA ASP A 43 12.77 0.97 -19.42
C ASP A 43 12.94 0.70 -17.91
N TYR A 44 12.08 1.28 -17.06
CA TYR A 44 12.25 1.25 -15.60
C TYR A 44 11.28 0.27 -14.91
N ASP A 45 11.78 -0.38 -13.85
CA ASP A 45 11.00 -1.30 -13.01
C ASP A 45 10.28 -0.55 -11.88
N ALA A 46 10.82 0.60 -11.45
CA ALA A 46 10.23 1.48 -10.44
C ALA A 46 10.38 2.97 -10.78
N HIS A 47 9.43 3.78 -10.29
CA HIS A 47 9.47 5.24 -10.36
C HIS A 47 9.28 5.81 -8.96
N ILE A 48 10.15 6.74 -8.56
CA ILE A 48 10.03 7.47 -7.31
C ILE A 48 9.81 8.95 -7.61
N SER A 49 8.69 9.49 -7.14
CA SER A 49 8.27 10.86 -7.42
C SER A 49 7.97 11.68 -6.17
N ARG A 50 7.91 13.00 -6.40
CA ARG A 50 7.35 14.03 -5.52
C ARG A 50 6.35 14.91 -6.30
N SER A 51 5.85 15.98 -5.69
CA SER A 51 4.75 16.85 -6.18
C SER A 51 4.81 17.19 -7.67
N GLU A 52 6.00 17.37 -8.20
CA GLU A 52 6.30 17.90 -9.52
C GLU A 52 6.01 16.97 -10.70
N THR A 53 5.88 15.65 -10.49
CA THR A 53 5.61 14.70 -11.58
C THR A 53 4.25 14.05 -11.43
N ASP A 54 3.34 14.37 -12.34
CA ASP A 54 2.04 13.70 -12.46
C ASP A 54 2.21 12.31 -13.10
N VAL A 55 1.79 11.29 -12.35
CA VAL A 55 1.82 9.86 -12.70
C VAL A 55 0.38 9.42 -12.99
N ASP A 56 -0.15 9.97 -14.08
CA ASP A 56 -1.50 9.71 -14.57
C ASP A 56 -1.54 8.49 -15.52
N LYS A 57 -2.70 8.25 -16.13
CA LYS A 57 -2.91 7.18 -17.11
C LYS A 57 -1.87 7.17 -18.24
N GLU A 58 -1.56 8.33 -18.83
CA GLU A 58 -0.60 8.44 -19.94
C GLU A 58 0.81 8.02 -19.48
N PHE A 59 1.23 8.47 -18.30
CA PHE A 59 2.53 8.09 -17.75
C PHE A 59 2.61 6.59 -17.48
N ILE A 60 1.56 6.03 -16.88
CA ILE A 60 1.48 4.59 -16.58
C ILE A 60 1.47 3.75 -17.86
N ASP A 61 0.77 4.19 -18.92
CA ASP A 61 0.74 3.47 -20.19
C ASP A 61 2.08 3.49 -20.94
N ALA A 62 2.86 4.58 -20.82
CA ALA A 62 4.21 4.64 -21.37
C ALA A 62 5.21 3.73 -20.62
N ALA A 63 4.89 3.36 -19.37
CA ALA A 63 5.78 2.67 -18.45
C ALA A 63 5.69 1.13 -18.57
N THR A 64 6.13 0.58 -19.71
CA THR A 64 5.95 -0.83 -20.10
C THR A 64 6.52 -1.89 -19.14
N ARG A 65 7.46 -1.52 -18.24
CA ARG A 65 8.09 -2.44 -17.28
C ARG A 65 7.80 -2.11 -15.82
N LEU A 66 7.05 -1.04 -15.58
CA LEU A 66 6.87 -0.47 -14.25
C LEU A 66 6.05 -1.42 -13.38
N SER A 67 6.59 -1.74 -12.21
CA SER A 67 5.95 -2.61 -11.21
C SER A 67 5.71 -1.90 -9.87
N VAL A 68 6.39 -0.77 -9.65
CA VAL A 68 6.39 -0.03 -8.39
C VAL A 68 6.38 1.48 -8.63
N ILE A 69 5.48 2.20 -7.96
CA ILE A 69 5.47 3.66 -7.85
C ILE A 69 5.63 4.03 -6.37
N GLY A 70 6.77 4.64 -6.04
CA GLY A 70 7.08 5.14 -4.70
C GLY A 70 6.83 6.64 -4.60
N ARG A 71 6.01 7.05 -3.64
CA ARG A 71 5.73 8.46 -3.39
C ARG A 71 6.51 8.98 -2.19
N ALA A 72 7.49 9.84 -2.42
CA ALA A 72 8.28 10.51 -1.38
C ALA A 72 7.52 11.70 -0.76
N ALA A 73 6.27 11.47 -0.37
CA ALA A 73 5.37 12.42 0.29
C ALA A 73 4.24 11.68 1.00
N VAL A 74 3.41 12.40 1.76
CA VAL A 74 2.18 11.85 2.34
C VAL A 74 1.05 11.84 1.30
N GLY A 75 0.90 12.92 0.54
CA GLY A 75 -0.14 13.05 -0.48
C GLY A 75 0.19 12.25 -1.74
N ILE A 76 -0.85 11.63 -2.30
CA ILE A 76 -0.82 10.79 -3.52
C ILE A 76 -1.64 11.42 -4.66
N GLY A 77 -2.06 12.68 -4.52
CA GLY A 77 -3.04 13.31 -5.41
C GLY A 77 -2.60 13.49 -6.86
N ASN A 78 -1.31 13.26 -7.16
CA ASN A 78 -0.76 13.30 -8.51
C ASN A 78 -0.43 11.90 -9.06
N ILE A 79 -1.02 10.85 -8.48
CA ILE A 79 -0.89 9.47 -8.95
C ILE A 79 -2.30 8.94 -9.23
N ASP A 80 -2.52 8.42 -10.44
CA ASP A 80 -3.73 7.66 -10.75
C ASP A 80 -3.63 6.26 -10.14
N VAL A 81 -3.96 6.16 -8.86
CA VAL A 81 -3.83 4.93 -8.07
C VAL A 81 -4.77 3.84 -8.58
N ASP A 82 -5.98 4.20 -9.00
CA ASP A 82 -6.95 3.23 -9.52
C ASP A 82 -6.42 2.61 -10.82
N TYR A 83 -5.86 3.42 -11.71
CA TYR A 83 -5.27 2.92 -12.94
C TYR A 83 -3.98 2.11 -12.70
N ALA A 84 -3.11 2.58 -11.80
CA ALA A 84 -1.92 1.82 -11.38
C ALA A 84 -2.32 0.45 -10.82
N THR A 85 -3.39 0.40 -10.02
CA THR A 85 -3.97 -0.83 -9.50
C THR A 85 -4.43 -1.74 -10.63
N GLN A 86 -5.21 -1.25 -11.61
CA GLN A 86 -5.65 -2.05 -12.76
C GLN A 86 -4.46 -2.67 -13.52
N LYS A 87 -3.36 -1.92 -13.66
CA LYS A 87 -2.11 -2.39 -14.31
C LYS A 87 -1.26 -3.30 -13.43
N GLY A 88 -1.65 -3.56 -12.18
CA GLY A 88 -0.93 -4.41 -11.24
C GLY A 88 0.28 -3.74 -10.60
N ILE A 89 0.40 -2.42 -10.70
CA ILE A 89 1.52 -1.62 -10.20
C ILE A 89 1.29 -1.27 -8.73
N LEU A 90 2.27 -1.60 -7.88
CA LEU A 90 2.24 -1.27 -6.46
C LEU A 90 2.49 0.22 -6.26
N VAL A 91 1.59 0.90 -5.55
CA VAL A 91 1.79 2.28 -5.11
C VAL A 91 2.01 2.28 -3.60
N PHE A 92 3.03 3.00 -3.14
CA PHE A 92 3.25 3.23 -1.71
C PHE A 92 3.69 4.68 -1.47
N ASN A 93 3.53 5.15 -0.23
CA ASN A 93 3.91 6.52 0.16
C ASN A 93 4.67 6.54 1.50
N THR A 94 5.00 7.73 2.01
CA THR A 94 5.73 7.90 3.28
C THR A 94 4.90 8.65 4.33
N PRO A 95 3.84 8.03 4.88
CA PRO A 95 2.94 8.69 5.82
C PRO A 95 3.68 9.03 7.13
N ALA A 96 3.19 10.09 7.80
CA ALA A 96 3.68 10.58 9.09
C ALA A 96 5.15 11.04 9.16
N LYS A 97 5.96 10.95 8.09
CA LYS A 97 7.39 11.35 8.12
C LYS A 97 7.60 12.86 8.21
N ASN A 98 6.62 13.66 7.82
CA ASN A 98 6.63 15.13 7.94
C ASN A 98 5.89 15.65 9.18
N THR A 99 5.35 14.78 10.03
CA THR A 99 4.37 15.19 11.06
C THR A 99 4.88 16.29 11.99
N ASN A 100 6.12 16.15 12.47
CA ASN A 100 6.72 17.15 13.37
C ASN A 100 6.91 18.49 12.66
N SER A 101 7.47 18.47 11.46
CA SER A 101 7.76 19.68 10.68
C SER A 101 6.49 20.43 10.26
N ALA A 102 5.42 19.71 9.92
CA ALA A 102 4.12 20.32 9.63
C ALA A 102 3.49 20.95 10.89
N ALA A 103 3.64 20.31 12.05
CA ALA A 103 3.16 20.85 13.32
C ALA A 103 3.95 22.11 13.74
N GLU A 104 5.27 22.11 13.57
CA GLU A 104 6.13 23.28 13.80
C GLU A 104 5.78 24.43 12.87
N LEU A 105 5.56 24.16 11.57
CA LEU A 105 5.11 25.18 10.62
C LEU A 105 3.74 25.76 11.02
N THR A 106 2.81 24.93 11.48
CA THR A 106 1.49 25.39 11.96
C THR A 106 1.64 26.42 13.08
N LEU A 107 2.49 26.12 14.07
CA LEU A 107 2.82 27.04 15.17
C LEU A 107 3.53 28.30 14.66
N MET A 108 4.45 28.17 13.70
CA MET A 108 5.12 29.32 13.09
C MET A 108 4.12 30.23 12.38
N LEU A 109 3.23 29.69 11.55
CA LEU A 109 2.19 30.45 10.85
C LEU A 109 1.27 31.16 11.85
N MET A 110 0.86 30.44 12.90
CA MET A 110 0.02 30.99 13.97
C MET A 110 0.68 32.18 14.65
N LEU A 111 1.92 32.03 15.14
CA LEU A 111 2.67 33.10 15.80
C LEU A 111 2.98 34.26 14.84
N ALA A 112 3.37 33.96 13.61
CA ALA A 112 3.69 34.98 12.60
C ALA A 112 2.46 35.83 12.25
N ALA A 113 1.29 35.19 12.10
CA ALA A 113 0.02 35.87 11.84
C ALA A 113 -0.41 36.72 13.04
N MET A 114 -0.37 36.16 14.26
CA MET A 114 -0.72 36.85 15.51
C MET A 114 0.14 38.09 15.80
N ARG A 115 1.37 38.12 15.28
CA ARG A 115 2.37 39.15 15.58
C ARG A 115 2.71 40.06 14.40
N ASN A 116 2.01 39.91 13.26
CA ASN A 116 2.29 40.65 12.02
C ASN A 116 3.77 40.53 11.58
N LEU A 117 4.38 39.37 11.83
CA LEU A 117 5.84 39.20 11.78
C LEU A 117 6.42 39.53 10.39
N THR A 118 5.79 39.06 9.32
CA THR A 118 6.26 39.25 7.94
C THR A 118 6.28 40.72 7.55
N LYS A 119 5.22 41.48 7.88
CA LYS A 119 5.13 42.92 7.59
C LYS A 119 6.08 43.74 8.47
N ALA A 120 6.20 43.39 9.75
CA ALA A 120 7.17 44.03 10.65
C ALA A 120 8.60 43.83 10.17
N HIS A 121 8.96 42.61 9.76
CA HIS A 121 10.25 42.31 9.14
C HIS A 121 10.48 43.13 7.86
N ASN A 122 9.50 43.17 6.96
CA ASN A 122 9.62 43.91 5.70
C ASN A 122 9.77 45.43 5.91
N SER A 123 9.09 46.01 6.90
CA SER A 123 9.25 47.43 7.30
C SER A 123 10.70 47.69 7.76
N MET A 124 11.24 46.84 8.65
CA MET A 124 12.63 46.93 9.09
C MET A 124 13.64 46.73 7.95
N ALA A 125 13.38 45.80 7.03
CA ALA A 125 14.24 45.57 5.85
C ALA A 125 14.27 46.78 4.90
N GLN A 126 13.26 47.64 4.94
CA GLN A 126 13.20 48.91 4.23
C GLN A 126 13.76 50.08 5.05
N ASN A 127 14.41 49.81 6.19
CA ASN A 127 14.93 50.79 7.14
C ASN A 127 13.87 51.71 7.76
N LEU A 128 12.62 51.25 7.86
CA LEU A 128 11.54 51.96 8.55
C LEU A 128 11.50 51.56 10.04
N TRP A 129 10.94 52.44 10.89
CA TRP A 129 10.79 52.22 12.33
C TRP A 129 9.33 52.42 12.76
N ASP A 130 8.43 51.59 12.24
CA ASP A 130 6.98 51.71 12.43
C ASP A 130 6.47 50.99 13.69
N ARG A 131 7.18 51.12 14.83
CA ARG A 131 6.89 50.36 16.06
C ARG A 131 5.41 50.40 16.47
N HIS A 132 4.78 51.57 16.37
CA HIS A 132 3.40 51.78 16.81
C HIS A 132 2.35 51.17 15.87
N ARG A 133 2.73 50.82 14.62
CA ARG A 133 1.85 50.16 13.66
C ARG A 133 1.60 48.70 14.02
N PHE A 134 2.57 48.04 14.65
CA PHE A 134 2.52 46.61 14.91
C PHE A 134 2.09 46.31 16.34
N ASN A 135 0.80 46.03 16.51
CA ASN A 135 0.25 45.48 17.75
C ASN A 135 -0.26 44.06 17.49
N GLY A 136 0.12 43.11 18.34
CA GLY A 136 -0.19 41.69 18.16
C GLY A 136 -0.86 41.07 19.38
N ALA A 137 -1.11 39.77 19.34
CA ALA A 137 -1.70 39.02 20.44
C ALA A 137 -0.75 37.97 21.03
N GLU A 138 -1.03 37.53 22.27
CA GLU A 138 -0.35 36.43 22.94
C GLU A 138 -1.21 35.15 22.97
N LEU A 139 -0.58 33.99 23.12
CA LEU A 139 -1.24 32.67 23.17
C LEU A 139 -1.78 32.28 24.55
N LEU A 140 -1.19 32.83 25.62
CA LEU A 140 -1.51 32.49 27.00
C LEU A 140 -3.03 32.59 27.26
N GLY A 141 -3.63 31.50 27.74
CA GLY A 141 -5.05 31.44 28.09
C GLY A 141 -6.02 31.49 26.90
N LYS A 142 -5.55 31.54 25.65
CA LYS A 142 -6.43 31.48 24.48
C LYS A 142 -7.02 30.09 24.30
N THR A 143 -8.23 30.04 23.77
CA THR A 143 -8.86 28.80 23.31
C THR A 143 -8.51 28.56 21.85
N VAL A 144 -7.87 27.41 21.57
CA VAL A 144 -7.51 26.99 20.22
C VAL A 144 -8.33 25.78 19.81
N GLY A 145 -9.08 25.91 18.73
CA GLY A 145 -9.84 24.85 18.11
C GLY A 145 -9.01 24.10 17.08
N ILE A 146 -8.84 22.80 17.28
CA ILE A 146 -8.18 21.89 16.34
C ILE A 146 -9.26 21.09 15.60
N ILE A 147 -9.34 21.28 14.29
CA ILE A 147 -10.19 20.47 13.41
C ILE A 147 -9.33 19.31 12.89
N GLY A 148 -9.58 18.09 13.37
CA GLY A 148 -8.81 16.89 13.08
C GLY A 148 -7.63 16.66 14.04
N LEU A 149 -7.71 15.61 14.87
CA LEU A 149 -6.70 15.25 15.87
C LEU A 149 -5.85 14.05 15.44
N GLY A 150 -5.53 13.99 14.15
CA GLY A 150 -4.65 12.97 13.58
C GLY A 150 -3.17 13.17 13.95
N ASN A 151 -2.28 12.68 13.08
CA ASN A 151 -0.83 12.75 13.30
C ASN A 151 -0.31 14.18 13.57
N VAL A 152 -0.71 15.16 12.76
CA VAL A 152 -0.25 16.56 12.93
C VAL A 152 -1.01 17.24 14.07
N GLY A 153 -2.34 17.08 14.12
CA GLY A 153 -3.20 17.73 15.12
C GLY A 153 -2.79 17.43 16.56
N HIS A 154 -2.49 16.18 16.92
CA HIS A 154 -2.09 15.88 18.30
C HIS A 154 -0.72 16.49 18.67
N ARG A 155 0.21 16.64 17.71
CA ARG A 155 1.48 17.33 17.94
C ARG A 155 1.28 18.83 18.14
N VAL A 156 0.41 19.44 17.34
CA VAL A 156 0.01 20.85 17.50
C VAL A 156 -0.64 21.05 18.85
N CYS A 157 -1.54 20.17 19.28
CA CYS A 157 -2.12 20.19 20.63
C CYS A 157 -1.05 20.22 21.71
N ARG A 158 -0.08 19.31 21.66
CA ARG A 158 1.04 19.27 22.62
C ARG A 158 1.80 20.60 22.68
N PHE A 159 2.09 21.22 21.54
CA PHE A 159 2.76 22.53 21.51
C PHE A 159 1.90 23.61 22.15
N LEU A 160 0.61 23.68 21.81
CA LEU A 160 -0.32 24.66 22.36
C LEU A 160 -0.51 24.53 23.87
N LYS A 161 -0.56 23.31 24.40
CA LYS A 161 -0.57 23.10 25.87
C LYS A 161 0.68 23.64 26.55
N SER A 162 1.82 23.66 25.85
CA SER A 162 3.06 24.24 26.37
C SER A 162 3.06 25.78 26.36
N PHE A 163 2.12 26.40 25.66
CA PHE A 163 1.83 27.85 25.69
C PHE A 163 0.67 28.19 26.63
N ASP A 164 0.25 27.26 27.48
CA ASP A 164 -0.89 27.43 28.40
C ASP A 164 -2.19 27.81 27.68
N CYS A 165 -2.41 27.26 26.47
CA CYS A 165 -3.69 27.37 25.77
C CYS A 165 -4.69 26.33 26.28
N GLU A 166 -5.97 26.69 26.17
CA GLU A 166 -7.08 25.74 26.22
C GLU A 166 -7.28 25.16 24.83
N VAL A 167 -7.38 23.83 24.70
CA VAL A 167 -7.50 23.17 23.39
C VAL A 167 -8.84 22.46 23.28
N LEU A 168 -9.64 22.90 22.31
CA LEU A 168 -10.84 22.20 21.84
C LEU A 168 -10.49 21.40 20.59
N THR A 169 -11.13 20.26 20.39
CA THR A 169 -10.93 19.47 19.17
C THR A 169 -12.24 18.92 18.62
N TYR A 170 -12.34 18.89 17.30
CA TYR A 170 -13.40 18.19 16.58
C TYR A 170 -12.74 17.19 15.63
N ASP A 171 -13.00 15.91 15.88
CA ASP A 171 -12.64 14.81 14.99
C ASP A 171 -13.65 13.67 15.20
N PRO A 172 -14.56 13.42 14.23
CA PRO A 172 -15.60 12.39 14.39
C PRO A 172 -15.05 10.96 14.30
N TYR A 173 -13.78 10.80 13.91
CA TYR A 173 -13.14 9.50 13.69
C TYR A 173 -12.21 9.08 14.84
N VAL A 174 -12.13 9.89 15.90
CA VAL A 174 -11.25 9.69 17.05
C VAL A 174 -12.07 9.66 18.34
N SER A 175 -11.75 8.76 19.27
CA SER A 175 -12.47 8.65 20.53
C SER A 175 -12.18 9.83 21.46
N SER A 176 -13.13 10.14 22.35
CA SER A 176 -12.96 11.18 23.37
C SER A 176 -11.78 10.89 24.28
N GLU A 177 -11.59 9.62 24.66
CA GLU A 177 -10.46 9.17 25.47
C GLU A 177 -9.10 9.47 24.81
N TYR A 178 -8.98 9.25 23.49
CA TYR A 178 -7.75 9.60 22.77
C TYR A 178 -7.50 11.11 22.76
N CYS A 179 -8.56 11.92 22.61
CA CYS A 179 -8.45 13.38 22.62
C CYS A 179 -8.00 13.89 23.99
N GLU A 180 -8.67 13.42 25.05
CA GLU A 180 -8.35 13.76 26.44
C GLU A 180 -6.94 13.32 26.82
N GLY A 181 -6.50 12.15 26.36
CA GLY A 181 -5.13 11.66 26.54
C GLY A 181 -4.05 12.58 25.95
N HIS A 182 -4.41 13.42 24.98
CA HIS A 182 -3.53 14.46 24.41
C HIS A 182 -3.77 15.86 25.00
N GLY A 183 -4.65 15.99 25.99
CA GLY A 183 -4.99 17.26 26.63
C GLY A 183 -5.93 18.14 25.80
N ALA A 184 -6.65 17.58 24.83
CA ALA A 184 -7.67 18.28 24.04
C ALA A 184 -9.08 17.86 24.47
N LYS A 185 -9.96 18.83 24.72
CA LYS A 185 -11.38 18.56 24.99
C LYS A 185 -12.11 18.33 23.68
N GLN A 186 -12.64 17.12 23.46
CA GLN A 186 -13.48 16.84 22.30
C GLN A 186 -14.83 17.56 22.43
N VAL A 187 -15.23 18.26 21.36
CA VAL A 187 -16.49 18.99 21.26
C VAL A 187 -17.09 18.77 19.86
N ASP A 188 -18.34 19.17 19.65
CA ASP A 188 -18.89 19.20 18.29
C ASP A 188 -18.29 20.35 17.46
N PHE A 189 -18.47 20.29 16.15
CA PHE A 189 -17.92 21.28 15.22
C PHE A 189 -18.41 22.71 15.50
N LEU A 190 -19.69 22.85 15.88
CA LEU A 190 -20.33 24.13 16.12
C LEU A 190 -19.82 24.79 17.41
N GLU A 191 -19.68 24.01 18.47
CA GLU A 191 -19.08 24.42 19.74
C GLU A 191 -17.62 24.83 19.52
N LEU A 192 -16.86 24.09 18.71
CA LEU A 192 -15.48 24.45 18.37
C LEU A 192 -15.40 25.83 17.71
N VAL A 193 -16.13 26.05 16.62
CA VAL A 193 -16.03 27.31 15.87
C VAL A 193 -16.48 28.52 16.69
N LYS A 194 -17.51 28.36 17.53
CA LYS A 194 -18.03 29.45 18.39
C LYS A 194 -17.09 29.84 19.52
N ASN A 195 -16.35 28.87 20.08
CA ASN A 195 -15.59 29.09 21.31
C ASN A 195 -14.07 29.30 21.08
N SER A 196 -13.58 29.14 19.85
CA SER A 196 -12.15 29.25 19.55
C SER A 196 -11.73 30.67 19.19
N ASP A 197 -10.64 31.15 19.79
CA ASP A 197 -9.96 32.39 19.39
C ASP A 197 -9.08 32.15 18.15
N ILE A 198 -8.56 30.93 18.03
CA ILE A 198 -7.71 30.48 16.93
C ILE A 198 -8.25 29.12 16.47
N ILE A 199 -8.38 28.92 15.16
CA ILE A 199 -8.77 27.63 14.59
C ILE A 199 -7.68 27.15 13.63
N THR A 200 -7.23 25.92 13.83
CA THR A 200 -6.27 25.24 12.94
C THR A 200 -6.86 23.94 12.43
N ILE A 201 -6.66 23.65 11.15
CA ILE A 201 -7.22 22.47 10.49
C ILE A 201 -6.12 21.49 10.06
N HIS A 202 -6.35 20.20 10.34
CA HIS A 202 -5.43 19.08 10.11
C HIS A 202 -6.13 17.85 9.56
N THR A 203 -7.13 18.04 8.71
CA THR A 203 -7.89 16.97 8.06
C THR A 203 -7.34 16.64 6.67
N PRO A 204 -7.56 15.42 6.16
CA PRO A 204 -7.37 15.13 4.74
C PRO A 204 -8.41 15.88 3.90
N LYS A 205 -8.11 16.14 2.61
CA LYS A 205 -9.08 16.69 1.65
C LYS A 205 -9.93 15.57 1.07
N ASN A 206 -11.24 15.60 1.33
CA ASN A 206 -12.22 14.65 0.80
C ASN A 206 -13.59 15.35 0.64
N LYS A 207 -14.63 14.60 0.24
CA LYS A 207 -15.97 15.17 0.00
C LYS A 207 -16.60 15.84 1.23
N GLU A 208 -16.23 15.43 2.44
CA GLU A 208 -16.75 15.96 3.70
C GLU A 208 -15.99 17.20 4.18
N THR A 209 -14.72 17.34 3.79
CA THR A 209 -13.81 18.37 4.32
C THR A 209 -13.51 19.50 3.32
N VAL A 210 -13.82 19.32 2.04
CA VAL A 210 -13.70 20.38 1.04
C VAL A 210 -14.63 21.53 1.40
N ASN A 211 -14.07 22.74 1.50
CA ASN A 211 -14.75 23.97 1.90
C ASN A 211 -15.50 23.87 3.22
N MET A 212 -15.02 23.03 4.15
CA MET A 212 -15.68 22.87 5.45
C MET A 212 -15.68 24.13 6.33
N VAL A 213 -14.79 25.08 6.03
CA VAL A 213 -14.86 26.44 6.59
C VAL A 213 -15.13 27.44 5.46
N GLN A 214 -16.35 27.94 5.42
CA GLN A 214 -16.85 28.93 4.46
C GLN A 214 -17.64 30.02 5.21
N ASP A 215 -18.36 30.91 4.49
CA ASP A 215 -19.01 32.08 5.09
C ASP A 215 -19.94 31.74 6.28
N ALA A 216 -20.66 30.62 6.19
CA ALA A 216 -21.61 30.19 7.22
C ALA A 216 -20.91 29.84 8.55
N GLU A 217 -19.76 29.19 8.51
CA GLU A 217 -18.98 28.83 9.68
C GLU A 217 -18.24 30.06 10.22
N ILE A 218 -17.65 30.87 9.33
CA ILE A 218 -16.93 32.11 9.68
C ILE A 218 -17.86 33.08 10.42
N ALA A 219 -19.12 33.20 9.99
CA ALA A 219 -20.11 34.05 10.65
C ALA A 219 -20.36 33.67 12.11
N GLN A 220 -20.20 32.38 12.46
CA GLN A 220 -20.44 31.84 13.79
C GLN A 220 -19.21 31.89 14.71
N MET A 221 -18.04 32.22 14.16
CA MET A 221 -16.81 32.36 14.93
C MET A 221 -16.81 33.63 15.78
N LYS A 222 -15.87 33.71 16.72
CA LYS A 222 -15.55 34.96 17.43
C LYS A 222 -15.11 36.05 16.43
N ASP A 223 -15.39 37.30 16.76
CA ASP A 223 -14.87 38.43 15.99
C ASP A 223 -13.35 38.53 16.17
N GLY A 224 -12.61 38.71 15.06
CA GLY A 224 -11.15 38.73 15.07
C GLY A 224 -10.50 37.35 15.17
N VAL A 225 -11.23 36.27 14.85
CA VAL A 225 -10.70 34.89 14.86
C VAL A 225 -9.46 34.76 13.97
N ILE A 226 -8.52 33.92 14.39
CA ILE A 226 -7.31 33.61 13.61
C ILE A 226 -7.44 32.22 13.02
N LEU A 227 -7.26 32.11 11.70
CA LEU A 227 -7.42 30.85 10.97
C LEU A 227 -6.08 30.37 10.41
N ILE A 228 -5.76 29.08 10.62
CA ILE A 228 -4.50 28.47 10.19
C ILE A 228 -4.77 27.20 9.39
N ASN A 229 -4.21 27.12 8.18
CA ASN A 229 -4.25 25.92 7.35
C ASN A 229 -2.87 25.59 6.78
N ALA A 230 -2.22 24.62 7.40
CA ALA A 230 -1.00 23.98 6.90
C ALA A 230 -1.25 22.50 6.49
N ALA A 231 -2.50 22.15 6.21
CA ALA A 231 -2.91 20.78 5.95
C ALA A 231 -3.12 20.53 4.46
N ARG A 232 -4.18 21.07 3.86
CA ARG A 232 -4.51 20.90 2.44
C ARG A 232 -5.24 22.14 1.93
N GLY A 233 -4.97 22.50 0.68
CA GLY A 233 -5.75 23.51 -0.02
C GLY A 233 -7.19 23.05 -0.23
N GLY A 234 -8.13 23.99 -0.15
CA GLY A 234 -9.56 23.73 -0.33
C GLY A 234 -10.27 23.21 0.91
N LEU A 235 -9.63 23.22 2.08
CA LEU A 235 -10.32 22.99 3.35
C LEU A 235 -11.01 24.27 3.85
N PHE A 236 -10.36 25.41 3.63
CA PHE A 236 -10.94 26.74 3.80
C PHE A 236 -11.32 27.26 2.42
N ASN A 237 -12.51 27.83 2.28
CA ASN A 237 -12.90 28.50 1.05
C ASN A 237 -12.14 29.84 0.95
N GLU A 238 -11.19 29.94 0.01
CA GLU A 238 -10.29 31.10 -0.12
C GLU A 238 -11.04 32.43 -0.36
N ASP A 239 -12.18 32.40 -1.06
CA ASP A 239 -13.02 33.57 -1.27
C ASP A 239 -13.72 34.03 0.02
N ALA A 240 -14.22 33.07 0.82
CA ALA A 240 -14.80 33.35 2.13
C ALA A 240 -13.74 33.91 3.10
N MET A 241 -12.49 33.43 3.01
CA MET A 241 -11.38 34.01 3.77
C MET A 241 -11.16 35.48 3.42
N CYS A 242 -11.20 35.83 2.13
CA CYS A 242 -11.05 37.22 1.69
C CYS A 242 -12.17 38.12 2.24
N ARG A 243 -13.43 37.69 2.16
CA ARG A 243 -14.58 38.44 2.73
C ARG A 243 -14.50 38.56 4.25
N GLY A 244 -14.08 37.49 4.93
CA GLY A 244 -13.88 37.49 6.38
C GLY A 244 -12.78 38.46 6.82
N LEU A 245 -11.69 38.57 6.07
CA LEU A 245 -10.63 39.56 6.31
C LEU A 245 -11.09 40.99 6.02
N GLU A 246 -11.83 41.22 4.93
CA GLU A 246 -12.37 42.55 4.58
C GLU A 246 -13.34 43.10 5.62
N SER A 247 -14.20 42.22 6.17
CA SER A 247 -15.15 42.59 7.23
C SER A 247 -14.51 42.72 8.62
N GLY A 248 -13.27 42.26 8.80
CA GLY A 248 -12.60 42.16 10.10
C GLY A 248 -13.09 41.01 10.98
N LYS A 249 -14.00 40.16 10.47
CA LYS A 249 -14.44 38.94 11.15
C LYS A 249 -13.25 38.00 11.39
N ILE A 250 -12.40 37.86 10.38
CA ILE A 250 -11.10 37.18 10.48
C ILE A 250 -10.05 38.23 10.83
N GLY A 251 -9.43 38.07 12.00
CA GLY A 251 -8.40 38.97 12.52
C GLY A 251 -7.00 38.69 11.96
N ALA A 252 -6.71 37.44 11.58
CA ALA A 252 -5.49 37.07 10.87
C ALA A 252 -5.63 35.69 10.20
N LEU A 253 -4.78 35.42 9.20
CA LEU A 253 -4.81 34.17 8.44
C LEU A 253 -3.38 33.64 8.19
N GLY A 254 -3.16 32.35 8.33
CA GLY A 254 -1.90 31.67 8.00
C GLY A 254 -2.14 30.48 7.09
N LEU A 255 -1.58 30.49 5.88
CA LEU A 255 -1.76 29.43 4.88
C LEU A 255 -0.41 28.88 4.39
N ASP A 256 -0.29 27.56 4.33
CA ASP A 256 0.80 26.88 3.62
C ASP A 256 0.34 26.21 2.32
N THR A 257 -0.93 25.82 2.24
CA THR A 257 -1.47 25.00 1.14
C THR A 257 -2.62 25.72 0.44
N TRP A 258 -2.78 25.47 -0.87
CA TRP A 258 -3.63 26.29 -1.74
C TRP A 258 -4.56 25.46 -2.61
N ASP A 259 -5.70 26.03 -2.99
CA ASP A 259 -6.68 25.35 -3.86
C ASP A 259 -6.05 24.89 -5.17
N VAL A 260 -5.24 25.77 -5.75
CA VAL A 260 -4.47 25.54 -6.98
C VAL A 260 -3.01 25.89 -6.71
N GLU A 261 -2.13 24.90 -6.88
CA GLU A 261 -0.69 25.04 -6.73
C GLU A 261 -0.01 24.78 -8.10
N PRO A 262 0.98 25.60 -8.52
CA PRO A 262 1.54 26.76 -7.84
C PRO A 262 0.64 28.01 -7.94
N VAL A 263 0.63 28.82 -6.86
CA VAL A 263 -0.08 30.09 -6.82
C VAL A 263 0.64 31.13 -7.68
N LYS A 264 -0.08 31.77 -8.61
CA LYS A 264 0.43 32.88 -9.43
C LYS A 264 0.10 34.23 -8.83
N GLU A 265 -1.18 34.57 -8.79
CA GLU A 265 -1.69 35.77 -8.13
C GLU A 265 -2.83 35.38 -7.20
N HIS A 266 -2.84 35.94 -5.98
CA HIS A 266 -3.87 35.65 -5.00
C HIS A 266 -4.35 36.93 -4.30
N PRO A 267 -5.67 37.16 -4.15
CA PRO A 267 -6.20 38.37 -3.51
C PRO A 267 -5.69 38.59 -2.08
N LEU A 268 -5.33 37.51 -1.38
CA LEU A 268 -4.83 37.58 0.00
C LEU A 268 -3.56 38.43 0.17
N LYS A 269 -2.78 38.65 -0.92
CA LYS A 269 -1.56 39.46 -0.88
C LYS A 269 -1.80 40.91 -0.41
N LYS A 270 -3.03 41.40 -0.51
CA LYS A 270 -3.40 42.78 -0.15
C LYS A 270 -3.56 43.01 1.35
N PHE A 271 -3.72 41.96 2.16
CA PHE A 271 -3.96 42.07 3.59
C PHE A 271 -2.63 42.05 4.37
N ASP A 272 -2.55 42.84 5.44
CA ASP A 272 -1.34 42.95 6.27
C ASP A 272 -1.23 41.84 7.33
N ASN A 273 -2.37 41.28 7.74
CA ASN A 273 -2.55 40.26 8.76
C ASN A 273 -2.60 38.83 8.18
N VAL A 274 -1.96 38.61 7.03
CA VAL A 274 -1.92 37.30 6.35
C VAL A 274 -0.48 36.83 6.17
N VAL A 275 -0.23 35.57 6.51
CA VAL A 275 1.04 34.88 6.28
C VAL A 275 0.80 33.74 5.30
N MET A 276 1.65 33.67 4.28
CA MET A 276 1.51 32.77 3.14
C MET A 276 2.85 32.08 2.90
N THR A 277 2.85 30.75 2.80
CA THR A 277 4.02 29.97 2.44
C THR A 277 3.72 29.02 1.27
N PRO A 278 4.73 28.69 0.43
CA PRO A 278 4.52 27.89 -0.77
C PRO A 278 4.63 26.38 -0.48
N HIS A 279 3.73 25.85 0.35
CA HIS A 279 3.63 24.43 0.70
C HIS A 279 4.93 23.82 1.24
N ILE A 280 5.48 24.45 2.28
CA ILE A 280 6.76 24.10 2.89
C ILE A 280 6.64 23.25 4.16
N GLY A 281 5.44 22.78 4.54
CA GLY A 281 5.22 22.00 5.77
C GLY A 281 6.06 20.72 5.90
N ALA A 282 6.53 20.16 4.79
CA ALA A 282 7.45 19.03 4.77
C ALA A 282 8.90 19.40 4.40
N SER A 283 9.18 20.68 4.14
CA SER A 283 10.46 21.16 3.59
C SER A 283 11.48 21.44 4.68
N THR A 284 11.85 20.40 5.44
CA THR A 284 12.90 20.43 6.48
C THR A 284 13.90 19.31 6.26
N SER A 285 15.16 19.51 6.62
CA SER A 285 16.22 18.49 6.47
C SER A 285 15.83 17.17 7.14
N GLU A 286 15.21 17.23 8.32
CA GLU A 286 14.80 16.06 9.11
C GLU A 286 13.63 15.32 8.48
N ALA A 287 12.63 16.03 7.94
CA ALA A 287 11.54 15.40 7.21
C ALA A 287 12.04 14.77 5.91
N GLN A 288 12.89 15.49 5.16
CA GLN A 288 13.47 14.99 3.92
C GLN A 288 14.35 13.75 4.16
N PHE A 289 15.13 13.71 5.25
CA PHE A 289 15.85 12.52 5.67
C PHE A 289 14.91 11.34 5.94
N ARG A 290 13.89 11.52 6.79
CA ARG A 290 12.95 10.44 7.14
C ARG A 290 12.17 9.93 5.93
N ILE A 291 11.80 10.82 5.01
CA ILE A 291 11.13 10.49 3.75
C ILE A 291 12.08 9.70 2.86
N GLY A 292 13.30 10.19 2.63
CA GLY A 292 14.32 9.53 1.81
C GLY A 292 14.68 8.14 2.34
N ASP A 293 14.86 8.00 3.65
CA ASP A 293 15.16 6.70 4.29
C ASP A 293 13.99 5.71 4.13
N THR A 294 12.76 6.18 4.32
CA THR A 294 11.57 5.31 4.19
C THR A 294 11.35 4.91 2.73
N VAL A 295 11.32 5.87 1.80
CA VAL A 295 10.97 5.58 0.40
C VAL A 295 11.98 4.65 -0.27
N SER A 296 13.27 4.79 0.07
CA SER A 296 14.32 3.91 -0.47
C SER A 296 14.18 2.48 0.05
N LYS A 297 14.00 2.28 1.36
CA LYS A 297 13.81 0.95 1.96
C LYS A 297 12.55 0.25 1.41
N GLU A 298 11.45 0.99 1.28
CA GLU A 298 10.20 0.43 0.76
C GLU A 298 10.29 0.12 -0.73
N ALA A 299 10.98 0.94 -1.54
CA ALA A 299 11.25 0.63 -2.94
C ALA A 299 12.09 -0.64 -3.10
N ILE A 300 13.12 -0.82 -2.28
CA ILE A 300 13.97 -2.03 -2.29
C ILE A 300 13.13 -3.26 -1.95
N LYS A 301 12.34 -3.22 -0.87
CA LYS A 301 11.42 -4.30 -0.50
C LYS A 301 10.47 -4.65 -1.64
N ALA A 302 9.82 -3.64 -2.20
CA ALA A 302 8.87 -3.82 -3.31
C ALA A 302 9.52 -4.49 -4.52
N LEU A 303 10.72 -4.06 -4.92
CA LEU A 303 11.45 -4.63 -6.06
C LEU A 303 11.94 -6.07 -5.80
N LYS A 304 12.16 -6.43 -4.53
CA LYS A 304 12.45 -7.81 -4.09
C LYS A 304 11.19 -8.68 -3.94
N GLY A 305 9.99 -8.11 -4.17
CA GLY A 305 8.72 -8.81 -3.99
C GLY A 305 8.29 -8.97 -2.53
N GLU A 306 8.93 -8.25 -1.61
CA GLU A 306 8.57 -8.22 -0.19
C GLU A 306 7.38 -7.28 0.07
N ILE A 307 6.73 -7.46 1.22
CA ILE A 307 5.59 -6.63 1.62
C ILE A 307 6.08 -5.25 2.07
N VAL A 308 5.58 -4.21 1.40
CA VAL A 308 5.78 -2.82 1.83
C VAL A 308 4.94 -2.50 3.07
N SER A 309 5.46 -1.65 3.95
CA SER A 309 4.84 -1.27 5.21
C SER A 309 3.75 -0.21 5.06
N THR A 310 3.76 0.56 3.97
CA THR A 310 2.82 1.66 3.73
C THR A 310 2.26 1.64 2.29
N PRO A 311 1.67 0.51 1.86
CA PRO A 311 1.02 0.44 0.57
C PRO A 311 -0.19 1.37 0.53
N VAL A 312 -0.46 1.91 -0.66
CA VAL A 312 -1.63 2.74 -0.92
C VAL A 312 -2.75 1.93 -1.55
N ASN A 313 -2.42 0.94 -2.39
CA ASN A 313 -3.38 0.15 -3.16
C ASN A 313 -3.30 -1.36 -2.92
N LEU A 314 -2.60 -1.79 -1.88
CA LEU A 314 -2.62 -3.19 -1.47
C LEU A 314 -3.92 -3.45 -0.68
N PRO A 315 -4.61 -4.58 -0.89
CA PRO A 315 -5.72 -5.00 -0.04
C PRO A 315 -5.29 -5.07 1.44
N ASP A 316 -6.23 -4.97 2.38
CA ASP A 316 -5.95 -4.97 3.82
C ASP A 316 -5.20 -6.26 4.27
N ILE A 317 -3.87 -6.18 4.31
CA ILE A 317 -2.99 -7.22 4.84
C ILE A 317 -2.79 -6.93 6.32
N LYS A 318 -3.56 -7.61 7.16
CA LYS A 318 -3.50 -7.46 8.63
C LYS A 318 -2.25 -8.07 9.26
N ALA A 319 -1.52 -8.90 8.52
CA ALA A 319 -0.32 -9.58 8.98
C ALA A 319 0.96 -8.98 8.40
N PHE A 320 1.81 -8.44 9.25
CA PHE A 320 3.22 -8.24 8.95
C PHE A 320 3.98 -9.54 9.27
N ALA A 321 4.97 -9.89 8.43
CA ALA A 321 5.73 -11.15 8.48
C ALA A 321 6.23 -11.52 9.90
N ALA A 322 5.44 -12.34 10.62
CA ALA A 322 5.77 -12.86 11.94
C ALA A 322 5.41 -14.33 12.03
N GLY A 323 6.19 -15.10 12.79
CA GLY A 323 5.97 -16.55 12.95
C GLY A 323 6.04 -17.32 11.61
N ASP A 324 5.12 -18.27 11.43
CA ASP A 324 5.10 -19.16 10.26
C ASP A 324 4.41 -18.55 9.02
N THR A 325 3.83 -17.35 9.14
CA THR A 325 3.03 -16.71 8.10
C THR A 325 3.75 -16.56 6.75
N PRO A 326 5.02 -16.10 6.68
CA PRO A 326 5.74 -16.00 5.40
C PRO A 326 5.89 -17.33 4.68
N TYR A 327 6.08 -18.41 5.44
CA TYR A 327 6.27 -19.75 4.89
C TYR A 327 4.96 -20.36 4.41
N TYR A 328 3.86 -20.10 5.11
CA TYR A 328 2.52 -20.44 4.61
C TYR A 328 2.14 -19.60 3.38
N ALA A 329 2.51 -18.32 3.31
CA ALA A 329 2.28 -17.50 2.13
C ALA A 329 3.04 -18.06 0.91
N SER A 330 4.32 -18.40 1.08
CA SER A 330 5.13 -19.06 0.06
C SER A 330 4.54 -20.42 -0.36
N LEU A 331 4.09 -21.23 0.59
CA LEU A 331 3.40 -22.48 0.31
C LEU A 331 2.11 -22.24 -0.49
N SER A 332 1.25 -21.31 -0.05
CA SER A 332 0.02 -20.94 -0.76
C SER A 332 0.29 -20.50 -2.21
N ALA A 333 1.35 -19.72 -2.45
CA ALA A 333 1.77 -19.35 -3.80
C ALA A 333 2.11 -20.60 -4.65
N LYS A 334 2.92 -21.51 -4.11
CA LYS A 334 3.26 -22.78 -4.78
C LYS A 334 2.03 -23.64 -5.05
N LEU A 335 1.09 -23.74 -4.10
CA LEU A 335 -0.18 -24.45 -4.31
C LEU A 335 -1.01 -23.80 -5.43
N GLY A 336 -1.01 -22.46 -5.54
CA GLY A 336 -1.68 -21.73 -6.62
C GLY A 336 -1.07 -22.03 -7.98
N SER A 337 0.26 -21.96 -8.09
CA SER A 337 0.99 -22.31 -9.32
C SER A 337 0.76 -23.78 -9.71
N PHE A 338 0.81 -24.69 -8.73
CA PHE A 338 0.54 -26.12 -8.95
C PHE A 338 -0.88 -26.33 -9.47
N THR A 339 -1.88 -25.76 -8.81
CA THR A 339 -3.29 -25.91 -9.24
C THR A 339 -3.52 -25.34 -10.63
N ARG A 340 -2.92 -24.19 -10.97
CA ARG A 340 -3.00 -23.60 -12.32
C ARG A 340 -2.45 -24.54 -13.40
N GLN A 341 -1.29 -25.14 -13.16
CA GLN A 341 -0.62 -26.03 -14.11
C GLN A 341 -1.28 -27.42 -14.17
N LEU A 342 -1.89 -27.86 -13.06
CA LEU A 342 -2.66 -29.10 -13.03
C LEU A 342 -4.00 -28.94 -13.76
N ALA A 343 -4.64 -27.77 -13.65
CA ALA A 343 -5.99 -27.51 -14.16
C ALA A 343 -6.16 -27.84 -15.64
N SER A 344 -7.30 -28.46 -15.98
CA SER A 344 -7.66 -28.63 -17.39
C SER A 344 -8.13 -27.29 -17.97
N PRO A 345 -8.06 -27.11 -19.30
CA PRO A 345 -8.66 -25.93 -19.96
C PRO A 345 -10.16 -25.75 -19.67
N ASN A 346 -10.83 -26.80 -19.19
CA ASN A 346 -12.27 -26.79 -18.90
C ASN A 346 -12.59 -26.45 -17.44
N LEU A 347 -11.60 -26.08 -16.61
CA LEU A 347 -11.86 -25.81 -15.19
C LEU A 347 -12.89 -24.70 -15.00
N ASP A 348 -12.83 -23.60 -15.77
CA ASP A 348 -13.71 -22.42 -15.65
C ASP A 348 -14.13 -22.13 -14.19
N PRO A 349 -13.16 -21.71 -13.34
CA PRO A 349 -13.38 -21.62 -11.91
C PRO A 349 -14.51 -20.63 -11.59
N LYS A 350 -15.45 -21.04 -10.72
CA LYS A 350 -16.55 -20.20 -10.23
C LYS A 350 -16.41 -19.86 -8.76
N ARG A 351 -15.79 -20.76 -7.99
CA ARG A 351 -15.63 -20.58 -6.55
C ARG A 351 -14.28 -21.10 -6.07
N ILE A 352 -13.67 -20.40 -5.13
CA ILE A 352 -12.44 -20.84 -4.44
C ILE A 352 -12.70 -20.82 -2.94
N GLU A 353 -12.57 -21.96 -2.28
CA GLU A 353 -12.74 -22.10 -0.84
C GLU A 353 -11.38 -22.32 -0.16
N PHE A 354 -11.02 -21.44 0.77
CA PHE A 354 -9.86 -21.58 1.64
C PHE A 354 -10.29 -22.12 2.99
N HIS A 355 -9.65 -23.21 3.41
CA HIS A 355 -9.84 -23.87 4.68
C HIS A 355 -8.55 -23.75 5.49
N TYR A 356 -8.64 -23.15 6.67
CA TYR A 356 -7.50 -22.95 7.55
C TYR A 356 -7.68 -23.76 8.84
N ARG A 357 -6.62 -24.46 9.25
CA ARG A 357 -6.58 -25.25 10.50
C ARG A 357 -5.40 -24.81 11.37
N GLY A 358 -5.60 -24.88 12.68
CA GLY A 358 -4.52 -24.84 13.67
C GLY A 358 -4.11 -23.45 14.09
N LYS A 359 -2.80 -23.21 14.09
CA LYS A 359 -2.14 -21.96 14.54
C LYS A 359 -2.10 -20.87 13.46
N ILE A 360 -2.70 -21.10 12.29
CA ILE A 360 -2.81 -20.08 11.23
C ILE A 360 -3.84 -19.03 11.68
N ASN A 361 -3.39 -17.84 12.05
CA ASN A 361 -4.29 -16.84 12.62
C ASN A 361 -5.20 -16.25 11.52
N PRO A 362 -6.45 -15.88 11.86
CA PRO A 362 -7.33 -15.19 10.93
C PRO A 362 -6.75 -13.90 10.33
N SER A 363 -5.83 -13.23 11.02
CA SER A 363 -5.10 -12.06 10.49
C SER A 363 -4.17 -12.40 9.32
N ASP A 364 -3.72 -13.65 9.22
CA ASP A 364 -2.79 -14.11 8.19
C ASP A 364 -3.51 -14.53 6.90
N TRP A 365 -4.81 -14.83 6.98
CA TRP A 365 -5.59 -15.40 5.87
C TRP A 365 -5.56 -14.53 4.62
N SER A 366 -5.61 -13.20 4.77
CA SER A 366 -5.49 -12.26 3.64
C SER A 366 -4.23 -12.54 2.81
N LEU A 367 -3.07 -12.70 3.46
CA LEU A 367 -1.81 -12.89 2.74
C LEU A 367 -1.74 -14.25 2.04
N LEU A 368 -2.21 -15.31 2.70
CA LEU A 368 -2.24 -16.68 2.15
C LEU A 368 -3.17 -16.75 0.93
N LYS A 369 -4.38 -16.18 1.06
CA LYS A 369 -5.35 -16.04 -0.02
C LYS A 369 -4.75 -15.29 -1.21
N LEU A 370 -4.20 -14.10 -1.00
CA LEU A 370 -3.63 -13.29 -2.08
C LEU A 370 -2.46 -14.01 -2.76
N SER A 371 -1.61 -14.72 -1.99
CA SER A 371 -0.47 -15.48 -2.52
C SER A 371 -0.92 -16.61 -3.43
N PHE A 372 -1.94 -17.38 -3.03
CA PHE A 372 -2.52 -18.42 -3.88
C PHE A 372 -3.15 -17.83 -5.14
N LEU A 373 -4.03 -16.83 -4.99
CA LEU A 373 -4.77 -16.25 -6.11
C LEU A 373 -3.83 -15.61 -7.12
N LYS A 374 -2.75 -14.94 -6.65
CA LYS A 374 -1.75 -14.31 -7.53
C LYS A 374 -1.17 -15.34 -8.48
N GLU A 375 -0.70 -16.46 -7.96
CA GLU A 375 -0.09 -17.52 -8.77
C GLU A 375 -1.12 -18.30 -9.58
N PHE A 376 -2.30 -18.57 -9.02
CA PHE A 376 -3.36 -19.31 -9.69
C PHE A 376 -3.90 -18.57 -10.93
N LEU A 377 -4.07 -17.24 -10.84
CA LEU A 377 -4.67 -16.43 -11.89
C LEU A 377 -3.65 -15.90 -12.93
N GLN A 378 -2.35 -16.16 -12.77
CA GLN A 378 -1.34 -15.82 -13.78
C GLN A 378 -1.65 -16.43 -15.16
N GLY A 379 -1.17 -15.78 -16.23
CA GLY A 379 -1.11 -16.36 -17.58
C GLY A 379 -2.44 -16.47 -18.33
N SER A 380 -3.49 -15.80 -17.85
CA SER A 380 -4.83 -15.84 -18.46
C SER A 380 -5.33 -14.49 -19.00
N MET A 381 -4.48 -13.45 -19.03
CA MET A 381 -4.79 -12.08 -19.49
C MET A 381 -3.55 -11.35 -20.03
N ASP A 382 -3.76 -10.24 -20.75
CA ASP A 382 -2.72 -9.24 -21.12
C ASP A 382 -2.24 -8.41 -19.92
N THR A 383 -2.95 -8.47 -18.79
CA THR A 383 -2.65 -7.71 -17.57
C THR A 383 -1.85 -8.55 -16.58
N VAL A 384 -0.77 -7.97 -16.05
CA VAL A 384 0.07 -8.60 -15.01
C VAL A 384 -0.74 -8.77 -13.71
N VAL A 385 -0.81 -10.01 -13.19
CA VAL A 385 -1.45 -10.30 -11.90
C VAL A 385 -0.46 -10.02 -10.77
N SER A 386 -0.87 -9.20 -9.79
CA SER A 386 -0.08 -8.87 -8.60
C SER A 386 -0.93 -8.90 -7.34
N TYR A 387 -0.29 -8.80 -6.17
CA TYR A 387 -1.00 -8.71 -4.88
C TYR A 387 -2.00 -7.54 -4.81
N VAL A 388 -1.82 -6.53 -5.66
CA VAL A 388 -2.59 -5.29 -5.69
C VAL A 388 -3.92 -5.50 -6.42
N ASN A 389 -3.90 -6.17 -7.58
CA ASN A 389 -5.04 -6.25 -8.47
C ASN A 389 -5.74 -7.62 -8.48
N VAL A 390 -5.16 -8.63 -7.82
CA VAL A 390 -5.65 -10.01 -7.88
C VAL A 390 -7.11 -10.15 -7.44
N LEU A 391 -7.57 -9.38 -6.45
CA LEU A 391 -8.97 -9.42 -6.02
C LEU A 391 -9.92 -8.80 -7.05
N GLN A 392 -9.52 -7.70 -7.69
CA GLN A 392 -10.29 -7.09 -8.78
C GLN A 392 -10.36 -8.01 -9.99
N ILE A 393 -9.25 -8.69 -10.32
CA ILE A 393 -9.21 -9.69 -11.39
C ILE A 393 -10.13 -10.87 -11.07
N ALA A 394 -10.14 -11.32 -9.81
CA ALA A 394 -11.01 -12.40 -9.39
C ALA A 394 -12.49 -12.01 -9.48
N GLU A 395 -12.86 -10.82 -8.99
CA GLU A 395 -14.21 -10.27 -9.06
C GLU A 395 -14.68 -10.07 -10.51
N ALA A 396 -13.83 -9.53 -11.39
CA ALA A 396 -14.13 -9.33 -12.81
C ALA A 396 -14.41 -10.65 -13.55
N ARG A 397 -13.91 -11.79 -13.02
CA ARG A 397 -14.20 -13.15 -13.52
C ARG A 397 -15.43 -13.79 -12.87
N GLY A 398 -16.08 -13.08 -11.93
CA GLY A 398 -17.19 -13.62 -11.15
C GLY A 398 -16.76 -14.70 -10.16
N LEU A 399 -15.49 -14.72 -9.72
CA LEU A 399 -15.01 -15.69 -8.75
C LEU A 399 -15.56 -15.38 -7.36
N ASN A 400 -16.31 -16.34 -6.81
CA ASN A 400 -16.71 -16.30 -5.41
C ASN A 400 -15.58 -16.86 -4.52
N ILE A 401 -15.02 -16.04 -3.65
CA ILE A 401 -13.95 -16.45 -2.73
C ILE A 401 -14.53 -16.61 -1.32
N VAL A 402 -14.34 -17.78 -0.73
CA VAL A 402 -14.82 -18.10 0.61
C VAL A 402 -13.66 -18.52 1.50
N GLU A 403 -13.64 -18.05 2.74
CA GLU A 403 -12.63 -18.37 3.75
C GLU A 403 -13.31 -18.93 5.00
N LYS A 404 -12.81 -20.05 5.53
CA LYS A 404 -13.34 -20.64 6.77
C LYS A 404 -12.26 -21.30 7.60
N ALA A 405 -12.41 -21.19 8.92
CA ALA A 405 -11.71 -22.05 9.86
C ALA A 405 -12.37 -23.42 9.83
N ASP A 406 -11.60 -24.45 9.49
CA ASP A 406 -12.08 -25.82 9.38
C ASP A 406 -11.10 -26.73 10.13
N LYS A 407 -11.58 -27.29 11.25
CA LYS A 407 -10.76 -28.14 12.09
C LYS A 407 -10.76 -29.59 11.62
N ASP A 408 -11.58 -30.02 10.68
CA ASP A 408 -11.80 -31.46 10.46
C ASP A 408 -11.10 -32.00 9.21
N PHE A 409 -10.51 -31.14 8.38
CA PHE A 409 -10.00 -31.56 7.07
C PHE A 409 -8.61 -32.21 7.05
N SER A 410 -7.85 -32.16 8.14
CA SER A 410 -6.44 -32.59 8.17
C SER A 410 -6.06 -33.16 9.53
N ALA A 411 -5.09 -34.07 9.57
CA ALA A 411 -4.53 -34.59 10.82
C ALA A 411 -3.41 -33.71 11.39
N TYR A 412 -2.80 -32.83 10.57
CA TYR A 412 -1.69 -31.98 10.99
C TYR A 412 -2.13 -30.89 11.97
N ASP A 413 -1.22 -30.43 12.83
CA ASP A 413 -1.50 -29.38 13.81
C ASP A 413 -1.94 -28.07 13.17
N SER A 414 -1.31 -27.70 12.04
CA SER A 414 -1.68 -26.55 11.22
C SER A 414 -1.59 -26.93 9.75
N ALA A 415 -2.58 -26.52 8.96
CA ALA A 415 -2.64 -26.84 7.54
C ALA A 415 -3.55 -25.85 6.81
N ILE A 416 -3.34 -25.76 5.50
CA ILE A 416 -4.22 -25.07 4.56
C ILE A 416 -4.75 -26.08 3.53
N ARG A 417 -6.04 -25.97 3.20
CA ARG A 417 -6.65 -26.68 2.07
C ARG A 417 -7.42 -25.68 1.22
N ILE A 418 -7.28 -25.79 -0.09
CA ILE A 418 -7.83 -24.86 -1.06
C ILE A 418 -8.59 -25.68 -2.09
N GLU A 419 -9.86 -25.37 -2.26
CA GLU A 419 -10.75 -26.04 -3.19
C GLU A 419 -11.16 -25.06 -4.29
N VAL A 420 -10.74 -25.33 -5.52
CA VAL A 420 -11.13 -24.58 -6.71
C VAL A 420 -12.23 -25.34 -7.42
N VAL A 421 -13.44 -24.78 -7.37
CA VAL A 421 -14.66 -25.38 -7.91
C VAL A 421 -14.98 -24.73 -9.25
N GLY A 422 -14.92 -25.54 -10.29
CA GLY A 422 -15.36 -25.24 -11.65
C GLY A 422 -16.76 -25.77 -11.95
N GLU A 423 -17.20 -25.63 -13.20
CA GLU A 423 -18.48 -26.20 -13.66
C GLU A 423 -18.42 -27.74 -13.78
N ARG A 424 -17.27 -28.28 -14.22
CA ARG A 424 -17.10 -29.71 -14.53
C ARG A 424 -15.93 -30.38 -13.80
N GLU A 425 -15.07 -29.60 -13.17
CA GLU A 425 -13.88 -30.08 -12.47
C GLU A 425 -13.78 -29.35 -11.13
N THR A 426 -13.40 -30.09 -10.08
CA THR A 426 -13.00 -29.51 -8.80
C THR A 426 -11.59 -29.97 -8.51
N ILE A 427 -10.72 -29.02 -8.15
CA ILE A 427 -9.36 -29.32 -7.70
C ILE A 427 -9.24 -28.94 -6.24
N CYS A 428 -8.89 -29.90 -5.41
CA CYS A 428 -8.68 -29.69 -3.99
C CYS A 428 -7.23 -30.00 -3.64
N ILE A 429 -6.48 -28.99 -3.19
CA ILE A 429 -5.06 -29.09 -2.87
C ILE A 429 -4.82 -28.63 -1.44
N GLY A 430 -3.86 -29.22 -0.73
CA GLY A 430 -3.54 -28.82 0.63
C GLY A 430 -2.08 -28.98 0.97
N GLY A 431 -1.65 -28.27 2.01
CA GLY A 431 -0.29 -28.31 2.49
C GLY A 431 -0.14 -27.88 3.94
N THR A 432 1.06 -28.13 4.47
CA THR A 432 1.46 -27.79 5.83
C THR A 432 2.91 -27.32 5.88
N VAL A 433 3.29 -26.62 6.94
CA VAL A 433 4.65 -26.13 7.20
C VAL A 433 5.16 -26.72 8.51
N PHE A 434 6.39 -27.26 8.48
CA PHE A 434 7.10 -27.81 9.63
C PHE A 434 8.34 -26.99 9.96
N GLY A 435 8.57 -26.73 11.25
CA GLY A 435 9.82 -26.15 11.75
C GLY A 435 10.16 -24.78 11.14
N GLY A 436 9.15 -23.96 10.83
CA GLY A 436 9.30 -22.67 10.17
C GLY A 436 9.44 -22.81 8.66
N GLU A 437 10.44 -23.53 8.14
CA GLU A 437 10.80 -23.43 6.71
C GLU A 437 10.32 -24.58 5.81
N ARG A 438 10.06 -25.76 6.38
CA ARG A 438 9.87 -26.98 5.58
C ARG A 438 8.43 -27.12 5.14
N GLN A 439 8.18 -26.91 3.86
CA GLN A 439 6.85 -26.96 3.26
C GLN A 439 6.52 -28.37 2.75
N ARG A 440 5.27 -28.81 2.90
CA ARG A 440 4.77 -30.07 2.32
C ARG A 440 3.43 -29.86 1.61
N LEU A 441 3.33 -30.34 0.38
CA LEU A 441 2.07 -30.66 -0.27
C LEU A 441 1.56 -31.93 0.40
N SER A 442 0.49 -31.77 1.17
CA SER A 442 -0.04 -32.82 2.03
C SER A 442 -1.27 -33.53 1.46
N TYR A 443 -1.92 -32.90 0.47
CA TYR A 443 -3.19 -33.37 -0.06
C TYR A 443 -3.42 -32.91 -1.50
N LEU A 444 -3.97 -33.80 -2.33
CA LEU A 444 -4.43 -33.46 -3.68
C LEU A 444 -5.58 -34.39 -4.12
N ASN A 445 -6.75 -33.84 -4.43
CA ASN A 445 -7.92 -34.55 -4.98
C ASN A 445 -8.29 -35.87 -4.27
N GLY A 446 -8.20 -35.91 -2.95
CA GLY A 446 -8.51 -37.10 -2.15
C GLY A 446 -7.32 -38.01 -1.84
N PHE A 447 -6.16 -37.70 -2.40
CA PHE A 447 -4.91 -38.40 -2.14
C PHE A 447 -4.08 -37.64 -1.10
N VAL A 448 -3.42 -38.37 -0.21
CA VAL A 448 -2.55 -37.83 0.85
C VAL A 448 -1.10 -38.06 0.48
N PHE A 449 -0.27 -37.03 0.68
CA PHE A 449 1.15 -36.99 0.32
C PHE A 449 1.98 -36.29 1.41
N GLU A 450 3.31 -36.39 1.32
CA GLU A 450 4.33 -35.68 2.08
C GLU A 450 5.45 -35.21 1.12
N VAL A 451 5.05 -34.51 0.06
CA VAL A 451 5.94 -34.06 -1.01
C VAL A 451 6.39 -32.61 -0.76
N GLU A 452 7.67 -32.33 -0.96
CA GLU A 452 8.14 -30.94 -0.96
C GLU A 452 7.74 -30.24 -2.28
N PRO A 453 6.99 -29.13 -2.25
CA PRO A 453 6.51 -28.48 -3.47
C PRO A 453 7.62 -27.59 -4.06
N VAL A 454 8.61 -28.21 -4.70
CA VAL A 454 9.76 -27.54 -5.33
C VAL A 454 10.16 -28.24 -6.62
N GLY A 455 10.72 -27.47 -7.56
CA GLY A 455 11.33 -28.03 -8.76
C GLY A 455 10.30 -28.62 -9.72
N ARG A 456 10.68 -29.69 -10.42
CA ARG A 456 9.83 -30.33 -11.43
C ARG A 456 9.12 -31.55 -10.86
N ILE A 457 7.81 -31.58 -11.00
CA ILE A 457 6.94 -32.64 -10.48
C ILE A 457 6.12 -33.23 -11.61
N VAL A 458 6.30 -34.52 -11.89
CA VAL A 458 5.40 -35.29 -12.76
C VAL A 458 4.23 -35.80 -11.91
N ALA A 459 3.07 -35.19 -12.10
CA ALA A 459 1.82 -35.58 -11.45
C ALA A 459 1.04 -36.51 -12.37
N LEU A 460 0.81 -37.75 -11.95
CA LEU A 460 0.13 -38.76 -12.74
C LEU A 460 -1.02 -39.42 -11.97
N VAL A 461 -2.13 -39.64 -12.66
CA VAL A 461 -3.30 -40.40 -12.16
C VAL A 461 -3.43 -41.65 -13.01
N ASN A 462 -3.57 -42.80 -12.36
CA ASN A 462 -3.64 -44.09 -13.02
C ASN A 462 -4.58 -45.05 -12.29
N LYS A 463 -5.01 -46.11 -12.99
CA LYS A 463 -5.62 -47.28 -12.35
C LYS A 463 -4.57 -48.03 -11.54
N ASP A 464 -4.91 -48.46 -10.33
CA ASP A 464 -4.02 -49.18 -9.42
C ASP A 464 -3.78 -50.62 -9.90
N LEU A 465 -2.86 -50.79 -10.86
CA LEU A 465 -2.53 -52.04 -11.53
C LEU A 465 -1.03 -52.38 -11.39
N PRO A 466 -0.66 -53.67 -11.33
CA PRO A 466 0.74 -54.08 -11.35
C PRO A 466 1.48 -53.54 -12.58
N GLY A 467 2.74 -53.11 -12.38
CA GLY A 467 3.64 -52.70 -13.47
C GLY A 467 3.66 -51.20 -13.78
N VAL A 468 2.69 -50.40 -13.32
CA VAL A 468 2.63 -48.95 -13.64
C VAL A 468 3.86 -48.19 -13.13
N ILE A 469 4.25 -48.39 -11.87
CA ILE A 469 5.43 -47.75 -11.28
C ILE A 469 6.70 -48.13 -12.06
N GLY A 470 6.83 -49.42 -12.39
CA GLY A 470 7.96 -49.93 -13.16
C GLY A 470 8.05 -49.30 -14.55
N HIS A 471 6.92 -49.12 -15.22
CA HIS A 471 6.83 -48.41 -16.51
C HIS A 471 7.33 -46.96 -16.40
N VAL A 472 6.76 -46.20 -15.45
CA VAL A 472 7.15 -44.78 -15.25
C VAL A 472 8.64 -44.66 -14.95
N GLY A 473 9.17 -45.45 -14.01
CA GLY A 473 10.59 -45.44 -13.67
C GLY A 473 11.49 -45.85 -14.84
N SER A 474 11.08 -46.86 -15.62
CA SER A 474 11.86 -47.33 -16.77
C SER A 474 11.92 -46.28 -17.89
N VAL A 475 10.80 -45.62 -18.18
CA VAL A 475 10.74 -44.57 -19.21
C VAL A 475 11.59 -43.36 -18.80
N LEU A 476 11.47 -42.89 -17.56
CA LEU A 476 12.28 -41.77 -17.07
C LEU A 476 13.78 -42.13 -17.05
N GLY A 477 14.13 -43.31 -16.54
CA GLY A 477 15.51 -43.79 -16.51
C GLY A 477 16.12 -43.97 -17.90
N ALA A 478 15.37 -44.50 -18.86
CA ALA A 478 15.81 -44.63 -20.26
C ALA A 478 16.01 -43.26 -20.94
N ALA A 479 15.26 -42.25 -20.51
CA ALA A 479 15.42 -40.87 -20.96
C ALA A 479 16.56 -40.12 -20.24
N GLY A 480 17.23 -40.75 -19.28
CA GLY A 480 18.30 -40.14 -18.47
C GLY A 480 17.78 -39.15 -17.41
N VAL A 481 16.50 -39.20 -17.06
CA VAL A 481 15.88 -38.29 -16.08
C VAL A 481 15.97 -38.93 -14.69
N ASN A 482 16.73 -38.29 -13.79
CA ASN A 482 16.85 -38.77 -12.41
C ASN A 482 15.59 -38.48 -11.58
N ILE A 483 15.23 -39.40 -10.67
CA ILE A 483 14.09 -39.27 -9.76
C ILE A 483 14.63 -38.99 -8.35
N ASN A 484 14.31 -37.82 -7.81
CA ASN A 484 14.67 -37.41 -6.45
C ASN A 484 13.69 -37.99 -5.41
N GLN A 485 12.38 -37.82 -5.64
CA GLN A 485 11.33 -38.33 -4.77
C GLN A 485 10.24 -38.95 -5.63
N PHE A 486 9.77 -40.14 -5.24
CA PHE A 486 8.62 -40.79 -5.85
C PHE A 486 7.60 -41.07 -4.75
N GLU A 487 6.46 -40.40 -4.82
CA GLU A 487 5.40 -40.61 -3.84
C GLU A 487 4.12 -41.08 -4.48
N LEU A 488 3.55 -42.15 -3.93
CA LEU A 488 2.35 -42.79 -4.44
C LEU A 488 1.29 -42.82 -3.34
N SER A 489 0.10 -42.37 -3.70
CA SER A 489 -1.09 -42.46 -2.86
C SER A 489 -2.19 -43.17 -3.63
N ARG A 490 -2.98 -43.98 -2.95
CA ARG A 490 -4.13 -44.69 -3.55
C ARG A 490 -5.38 -44.43 -2.75
N ASN A 491 -6.52 -44.31 -3.44
CA ASN A 491 -7.79 -44.11 -2.75
C ASN A 491 -8.29 -45.40 -2.07
N LYS A 492 -8.35 -46.49 -2.83
CA LYS A 492 -8.71 -47.83 -2.40
C LYS A 492 -7.96 -48.85 -3.25
N LYS A 493 -7.80 -50.07 -2.72
CA LYS A 493 -7.16 -51.17 -3.45
C LYS A 493 -7.90 -51.45 -4.76
N GLY A 494 -7.17 -51.42 -5.88
CA GLY A 494 -7.73 -51.63 -7.23
C GLY A 494 -8.61 -50.49 -7.75
N GLY A 495 -8.56 -49.32 -7.10
CA GLY A 495 -9.19 -48.09 -7.56
C GLY A 495 -8.23 -47.24 -8.41
N HIS A 496 -8.10 -45.97 -8.04
CA HIS A 496 -7.15 -45.06 -8.66
C HIS A 496 -5.97 -44.83 -7.71
N ALA A 497 -4.80 -44.66 -8.31
CA ALA A 497 -3.61 -44.18 -7.65
C ALA A 497 -3.18 -42.86 -8.28
N MET A 498 -2.54 -42.03 -7.48
CA MET A 498 -1.91 -40.80 -7.93
C MET A 498 -0.45 -40.84 -7.48
N ALA A 499 0.47 -40.54 -8.39
CA ALA A 499 1.87 -40.37 -8.06
C ALA A 499 2.34 -38.94 -8.33
N LEU A 500 3.20 -38.45 -7.45
CA LEU A 500 3.96 -37.22 -7.59
C LEU A 500 5.43 -37.61 -7.64
N VAL A 501 6.06 -37.39 -8.79
CA VAL A 501 7.46 -37.80 -9.04
C VAL A 501 8.30 -36.56 -9.26
N LEU A 502 9.18 -36.25 -8.32
CA LEU A 502 10.13 -35.15 -8.40
C LEU A 502 11.33 -35.59 -9.22
N VAL A 503 11.68 -34.78 -10.21
CA VAL A 503 12.76 -35.08 -11.16
C VAL A 503 13.71 -33.90 -11.31
N ASP A 504 14.99 -34.19 -11.56
CA ASP A 504 16.04 -33.17 -11.64
C ASP A 504 16.06 -32.49 -13.03
N ASP A 505 15.67 -33.22 -14.07
CA ASP A 505 15.80 -32.83 -15.47
C ASP A 505 14.44 -32.59 -16.14
N GLU A 506 14.47 -31.95 -17.32
CA GLU A 506 13.28 -31.69 -18.12
C GLU A 506 12.64 -32.99 -18.64
N VAL A 507 11.33 -33.14 -18.44
CA VAL A 507 10.55 -34.26 -18.98
C VAL A 507 9.97 -33.86 -20.33
N ARG A 508 10.79 -34.04 -21.38
CA ARG A 508 10.45 -33.68 -22.75
C ARG A 508 9.13 -34.32 -23.23
N PRO A 509 8.39 -33.69 -24.17
CA PRO A 509 7.10 -34.18 -24.64
C PRO A 509 7.10 -35.63 -25.13
N GLU A 510 8.19 -36.09 -25.74
CA GLU A 510 8.33 -37.48 -26.21
C GLU A 510 8.36 -38.47 -25.04
N VAL A 511 9.03 -38.10 -23.94
CA VAL A 511 9.09 -38.89 -22.71
C VAL A 511 7.71 -38.94 -22.06
N GLN A 512 7.01 -37.80 -22.01
CA GLN A 512 5.63 -37.75 -21.51
C GLN A 512 4.68 -38.65 -22.32
N ALA A 513 4.83 -38.68 -23.65
CA ALA A 513 4.05 -39.55 -24.53
C ALA A 513 4.33 -41.04 -24.28
N GLN A 514 5.60 -41.41 -24.06
CA GLN A 514 5.97 -42.78 -23.69
C GLN A 514 5.41 -43.19 -22.33
N ILE A 515 5.38 -42.29 -21.35
CA ILE A 515 4.72 -42.55 -20.07
C ILE A 515 3.23 -42.81 -20.33
N LYS A 516 2.54 -41.89 -21.03
CA LYS A 516 1.10 -41.97 -21.36
C LYS A 516 0.72 -43.19 -22.21
N ALA A 517 1.68 -43.86 -22.86
CA ALA A 517 1.41 -45.06 -23.65
C ALA A 517 0.94 -46.27 -22.81
N HIS A 518 1.20 -46.26 -21.49
CA HIS A 518 0.69 -47.31 -20.61
C HIS A 518 -0.82 -47.13 -20.37
N THR A 519 -1.61 -48.15 -20.72
CA THR A 519 -3.09 -48.10 -20.73
C THR A 519 -3.75 -47.77 -19.38
N ALA A 520 -3.03 -47.98 -18.28
CA ALA A 520 -3.50 -47.63 -16.95
C ALA A 520 -3.38 -46.13 -16.61
N ILE A 521 -2.58 -45.35 -17.35
CA ILE A 521 -2.36 -43.92 -17.07
C ILE A 521 -3.48 -43.11 -17.72
N GLU A 522 -4.17 -42.31 -16.92
CA GLU A 522 -5.36 -41.55 -17.32
C GLU A 522 -5.04 -40.06 -17.48
N ARG A 523 -4.18 -39.53 -16.61
CA ARG A 523 -3.73 -38.13 -16.66
C ARG A 523 -2.25 -38.06 -16.32
N LEU A 524 -1.54 -37.18 -17.01
CA LEU A 524 -0.18 -36.78 -16.68
C LEU A 524 -0.03 -35.28 -16.95
N SER A 525 0.49 -34.59 -15.94
CA SER A 525 0.89 -33.17 -15.97
C SER A 525 2.33 -33.06 -15.47
N VAL A 526 3.12 -32.19 -16.08
CA VAL A 526 4.44 -31.80 -15.57
C VAL A 526 4.29 -30.40 -14.99
N ILE A 527 4.60 -30.25 -13.71
CA ILE A 527 4.46 -29.02 -12.93
C ILE A 527 5.85 -28.48 -12.62
N GLU A 528 6.06 -27.18 -12.80
CA GLU A 528 7.29 -26.49 -12.39
C GLU A 528 7.00 -25.47 -11.28
N LEU A 529 7.73 -25.56 -10.16
CA LEU A 529 7.54 -24.76 -8.94
C LEU A 529 8.78 -24.03 -8.46
#